data_AF-A0A7X9GJZ0-F1
#
_entry.id   AF-A0A7X9GJZ0-F1
#
_cell.length_a   1.000
_cell.length_b   1.000
_cell.length_c   1.000
_cell.angle_alpha   90.00
_cell.angle_beta   90.00
_cell.angle_gamma   90.00
#
_symmetry.space_group_name_H-M   'P 1'
#
loop_
_entity.id
_entity.type
_entity.pdbx_description
1 polymer ?
#
loop_
_entity_poly.entity_id
_entity_poly.type
_entity_poly.pdbx_seq_one_letter_code
_entity_poly.pdbx_strand_id
1 'polypeptide(L)'
;MNTFKKFGYENEEINSRLENIWFEIFEGPNKFYFENGDFAYIVDTGNDDVRTEGMSYGMLMAVLYDRQDVFDKLWNWTMKYMYMDYGIHEHYFAWSVDPSGKKNAEGPAPDGEEFFAVALLMASNRWGDKEGIYNYSYRARELLKYCLHKGTKYPGHSMWNLENKYIKFVPEVEFTDPSYHTPHFYEIFSLYSYEEDRKFWKEAATESRLFLEKALHPETGLSAEYSDYDGNPMLDTEHPHFYSDSYRTVLNVTIDTLWNGGNEELLKRLERHQNFFMNNDIDAIYAIDGEFISKPTLHPVGLVATIASTAAAIPEYKHSKYWIDRFWNTPLREDDRRYYDNFLYAFSF
;
A
#
# COMPACT_ATOMS: atom_id res chain seq x y z
N MET A 1 -19.38 6.50 -2.17
CA MET A 1 -20.09 5.69 -3.19
C MET A 1 -19.84 4.23 -2.86
N ASN A 2 -20.85 3.35 -2.92
CA ASN A 2 -20.63 1.90 -2.78
C ASN A 2 -20.73 1.27 -4.17
N THR A 3 -19.60 0.79 -4.70
CA THR A 3 -19.48 0.27 -6.07
C THR A 3 -20.22 -1.05 -6.25
N PHE A 4 -20.16 -1.96 -5.29
CA PHE A 4 -20.93 -3.21 -5.34
C PHE A 4 -22.43 -2.95 -5.38
N LYS A 5 -22.95 -2.05 -4.55
CA LYS A 5 -24.36 -1.67 -4.60
C LYS A 5 -24.77 -1.08 -5.96
N LYS A 6 -23.90 -0.27 -6.57
CA LYS A 6 -24.11 0.27 -7.92
C LYS A 6 -24.24 -0.84 -8.97
N PHE A 7 -23.51 -1.94 -8.80
CA PHE A 7 -23.58 -3.11 -9.68
C PHE A 7 -24.59 -4.18 -9.27
N GLY A 8 -25.46 -3.89 -8.28
CA GLY A 8 -26.62 -4.70 -7.95
C GLY A 8 -26.42 -5.73 -6.83
N TYR A 9 -25.34 -5.63 -6.05
CA TYR A 9 -25.11 -6.48 -4.89
C TYR A 9 -25.85 -5.98 -3.65
N GLU A 10 -26.36 -6.90 -2.84
CA GLU A 10 -27.15 -6.57 -1.64
C GLU A 10 -26.26 -6.15 -0.48
N ASN A 11 -26.73 -5.19 0.32
CA ASN A 11 -25.97 -4.67 1.46
C ASN A 11 -25.62 -5.75 2.50
N GLU A 12 -26.52 -6.72 2.72
CA GLU A 12 -26.29 -7.80 3.67
C GLU A 12 -25.13 -8.70 3.23
N GLU A 13 -25.03 -9.01 1.93
CA GLU A 13 -23.94 -9.82 1.38
C GLU A 13 -22.61 -9.05 1.41
N ILE A 14 -22.63 -7.74 1.11
CA ILE A 14 -21.45 -6.88 1.18
C ILE A 14 -20.91 -6.83 2.62
N ASN A 15 -21.79 -6.60 3.60
CA ASN A 15 -21.39 -6.56 5.00
C ASN A 15 -20.87 -7.91 5.49
N SER A 16 -21.53 -9.01 5.11
CA SER A 16 -21.07 -10.36 5.44
C SER A 16 -19.68 -10.64 4.84
N ARG A 17 -19.39 -10.15 3.63
CA ARG A 17 -18.05 -10.28 3.04
C ARG A 17 -17.00 -9.44 3.76
N LEU A 18 -17.33 -8.21 4.20
CA LEU A 18 -16.44 -7.39 5.04
C LEU A 18 -16.08 -8.11 6.35
N GLU A 19 -17.10 -8.65 7.04
CA GLU A 19 -16.89 -9.43 8.26
C GLU A 19 -16.00 -10.66 8.00
N ASN A 20 -16.22 -11.35 6.88
CA ASN A 20 -15.42 -12.52 6.50
C ASN A 20 -13.96 -12.14 6.17
N ILE A 21 -13.71 -11.01 5.51
CA ILE A 21 -12.35 -10.53 5.23
C ILE A 21 -11.59 -10.31 6.54
N TRP A 22 -12.21 -9.62 7.49
CA TRP A 22 -11.61 -9.42 8.81
C TRP A 22 -11.35 -10.75 9.51
N PHE A 23 -12.36 -11.64 9.52
CA PHE A 23 -12.23 -12.95 10.14
C PHE A 23 -11.06 -13.73 9.56
N GLU A 24 -10.96 -13.90 8.25
CA GLU A 24 -9.90 -14.72 7.63
C GLU A 24 -8.49 -14.17 7.88
N ILE A 25 -8.33 -12.85 7.98
CA ILE A 25 -7.01 -12.23 8.21
C ILE A 25 -6.61 -12.25 9.69
N PHE A 26 -7.55 -11.98 10.60
CA PHE A 26 -7.26 -11.69 12.01
C PHE A 26 -7.66 -12.80 13.00
N GLU A 27 -8.65 -13.63 12.68
CA GLU A 27 -9.34 -14.48 13.67
C GLU A 27 -9.46 -15.96 13.25
N GLY A 28 -9.56 -16.22 11.95
CA GLY A 28 -9.82 -17.52 11.35
C GLY A 28 -8.64 -18.50 11.41
N PRO A 29 -8.86 -19.75 10.97
CA PRO A 29 -7.84 -20.80 11.04
C PRO A 29 -6.63 -20.50 10.14
N ASN A 30 -6.84 -19.77 9.05
CA ASN A 30 -5.80 -19.36 8.11
C ASN A 30 -5.30 -17.93 8.39
N LYS A 31 -5.61 -17.36 9.56
CA LYS A 31 -5.12 -16.03 9.92
C LYS A 31 -3.60 -15.95 9.83
N PHE A 32 -3.12 -14.74 9.62
CA PHE A 32 -1.70 -14.42 9.69
C PHE A 32 -1.41 -13.29 10.69
N TYR A 33 -2.39 -12.98 11.54
CA TYR A 33 -2.27 -12.15 12.75
C TYR A 33 -2.09 -13.01 14.00
N PHE A 34 -1.06 -12.72 14.79
CA PHE A 34 -0.73 -13.48 15.99
C PHE A 34 -0.51 -12.56 17.19
N GLU A 35 -1.13 -12.90 18.32
CA GLU A 35 -1.02 -12.16 19.57
C GLU A 35 -0.02 -12.80 20.53
N ASN A 36 0.68 -11.97 21.30
CA ASN A 36 1.52 -12.35 22.43
C ASN A 36 1.40 -11.27 23.52
N GLY A 37 0.40 -11.42 24.40
CA GLY A 37 0.11 -10.42 25.44
C GLY A 37 -0.34 -9.09 24.84
N ASP A 38 0.36 -8.00 25.20
CA ASP A 38 0.08 -6.64 24.70
C ASP A 38 0.67 -6.38 23.30
N PHE A 39 1.26 -7.39 22.68
CA PHE A 39 1.86 -7.31 21.36
C PHE A 39 1.08 -8.18 20.37
N ALA A 40 1.07 -7.76 19.11
CA ALA A 40 0.65 -8.62 18.02
C ALA A 40 1.47 -8.33 16.76
N TYR A 41 1.61 -9.31 15.90
CA TYR A 41 2.35 -9.18 14.64
C TYR A 41 1.61 -9.87 13.51
N ILE A 42 1.99 -9.48 12.29
CA ILE A 42 1.47 -10.03 11.05
C ILE A 42 2.60 -10.73 10.32
N VAL A 43 2.41 -12.02 10.02
CA VAL A 43 3.41 -12.85 9.34
C VAL A 43 3.15 -12.82 7.84
N ASP A 44 4.16 -12.47 7.06
CA ASP A 44 4.21 -12.82 5.65
C ASP A 44 4.38 -14.34 5.55
N THR A 45 3.27 -15.02 5.30
CA THR A 45 3.22 -16.49 5.27
C THR A 45 4.09 -17.10 4.18
N GLY A 46 4.43 -16.34 3.14
CA GLY A 46 5.27 -16.80 2.04
C GLY A 46 6.77 -16.71 2.34
N ASN A 47 7.17 -15.85 3.28
CA ASN A 47 8.56 -15.57 3.61
C ASN A 47 8.93 -15.90 5.06
N ASP A 48 7.93 -16.21 5.90
CA ASP A 48 8.06 -16.52 7.33
C ASP A 48 8.75 -15.38 8.12
N ASP A 49 8.43 -14.13 7.77
CA ASP A 49 8.91 -12.93 8.44
C ASP A 49 7.77 -11.92 8.72
N VAL A 50 8.05 -10.90 9.52
CA VAL A 50 7.16 -9.79 9.84
C VAL A 50 7.69 -8.54 9.15
N ARG A 51 6.88 -7.95 8.28
CA ARG A 51 7.28 -6.82 7.43
C ARG A 51 6.63 -5.51 7.82
N THR A 52 7.30 -4.38 7.60
CA THR A 52 6.71 -3.05 7.87
C THR A 52 5.45 -2.84 7.05
N GLU A 53 5.45 -3.30 5.79
CA GLU A 53 4.28 -3.37 4.91
C GLU A 53 3.07 -4.05 5.59
N GLY A 54 3.22 -5.31 6.02
CA GLY A 54 2.11 -6.06 6.62
C GLY A 54 1.64 -5.49 7.95
N MET A 55 2.58 -5.00 8.76
CA MET A 55 2.26 -4.36 10.03
C MET A 55 1.50 -3.05 9.84
N SER A 56 1.91 -2.22 8.88
CA SER A 56 1.26 -0.95 8.58
C SER A 56 -0.10 -1.15 7.91
N TYR A 57 -0.23 -2.16 7.04
CA TYR A 57 -1.50 -2.58 6.44
C TYR A 57 -2.48 -3.09 7.50
N GLY A 58 -2.02 -3.94 8.42
CA GLY A 58 -2.82 -4.41 9.55
C GLY A 58 -3.31 -3.27 10.44
N MET A 59 -2.45 -2.29 10.73
CA MET A 59 -2.84 -1.09 11.47
C MET A 59 -3.89 -0.26 10.72
N LEU A 60 -3.72 -0.07 9.41
CA LEU A 60 -4.71 0.64 8.60
C LEU A 60 -6.06 -0.10 8.58
N MET A 61 -6.06 -1.42 8.41
CA MET A 61 -7.28 -2.23 8.50
C MET A 61 -7.93 -2.11 9.88
N ALA A 62 -7.15 -2.23 10.96
CA ALA A 62 -7.67 -2.16 12.32
C ALA A 62 -8.36 -0.81 12.61
N VAL A 63 -7.78 0.32 12.15
CA VAL A 63 -8.45 1.62 12.31
C VAL A 63 -9.68 1.74 11.43
N LEU A 64 -9.70 1.20 10.20
CA LEU A 64 -10.88 1.21 9.34
C LEU A 64 -12.04 0.40 9.92
N TYR A 65 -11.76 -0.76 10.52
CA TYR A 65 -12.71 -1.66 11.19
C TYR A 65 -13.04 -1.25 12.64
N ASP A 66 -12.53 -0.12 13.13
CA ASP A 66 -12.77 0.38 14.49
C ASP A 66 -12.28 -0.55 15.62
N ARG A 67 -11.15 -1.23 15.39
CA ARG A 67 -10.53 -2.19 16.32
C ARG A 67 -9.27 -1.61 16.97
N GLN A 68 -9.45 -0.68 17.91
CA GLN A 68 -8.33 -0.06 18.66
C GLN A 68 -7.49 -1.10 19.40
N ASP A 69 -8.11 -2.16 19.91
CA ASP A 69 -7.44 -3.26 20.61
C ASP A 69 -6.40 -3.97 19.72
N VAL A 70 -6.74 -4.21 18.46
CA VAL A 70 -5.82 -4.81 17.47
C VAL A 70 -4.77 -3.81 17.04
N PHE A 71 -5.18 -2.56 16.77
CA PHE A 71 -4.28 -1.48 16.38
C PHE A 71 -3.16 -1.28 17.41
N ASP A 72 -3.51 -1.13 18.68
CA ASP A 72 -2.57 -0.86 19.76
C ASP A 72 -1.57 -2.02 19.93
N LYS A 73 -2.03 -3.29 19.82
CA LYS A 73 -1.14 -4.46 19.89
C LYS A 73 -0.14 -4.52 18.72
N LEU A 74 -0.59 -4.23 17.50
CA LEU A 74 0.29 -4.14 16.33
C LEU A 74 1.32 -3.02 16.52
N TRP A 75 0.86 -1.84 16.92
CA TRP A 75 1.72 -0.69 17.13
C TRP A 75 2.74 -0.91 18.25
N ASN A 76 2.34 -1.58 19.33
CA ASN A 76 3.25 -1.99 20.40
C ASN A 76 4.38 -2.87 19.87
N TRP A 77 4.06 -3.85 19.01
CA TRP A 77 5.07 -4.75 18.44
C TRP A 77 5.99 -3.99 17.48
N THR A 78 5.42 -3.18 16.59
CA THR A 78 6.17 -2.31 15.67
C THR A 78 7.18 -1.44 16.42
N MET A 79 6.73 -0.72 17.45
CA MET A 79 7.61 0.16 18.24
C MET A 79 8.64 -0.61 19.07
N LYS A 80 8.33 -1.84 19.49
CA LYS A 80 9.23 -2.65 20.31
C LYS A 80 10.35 -3.32 19.50
N TYR A 81 10.01 -3.84 18.33
CA TYR A 81 10.89 -4.75 17.59
C TYR A 81 11.38 -4.19 16.27
N MET A 82 10.60 -3.34 15.61
CA MET A 82 10.95 -2.79 14.29
C MET A 82 11.62 -1.43 14.37
N TYR A 83 11.15 -0.55 15.27
CA TYR A 83 11.71 0.78 15.43
C TYR A 83 13.24 0.73 15.66
N MET A 84 13.96 1.57 14.94
CA MET A 84 15.41 1.72 15.04
C MET A 84 15.73 2.95 15.89
N ASP A 85 16.36 2.75 17.04
CA ASP A 85 16.73 3.79 18.01
C ASP A 85 18.20 4.21 17.93
N TYR A 86 18.94 3.71 16.94
CA TYR A 86 20.30 4.12 16.63
C TYR A 86 20.65 3.86 15.15
N GLY A 87 21.81 4.34 14.73
CA GLY A 87 22.36 4.10 13.39
C GLY A 87 21.85 5.09 12.35
N ILE A 88 22.23 4.87 11.09
CA ILE A 88 21.91 5.79 9.99
C ILE A 88 20.40 5.90 9.74
N HIS A 89 19.64 4.84 10.04
CA HIS A 89 18.19 4.78 9.91
C HIS A 89 17.42 5.01 11.22
N GLU A 90 18.06 5.56 12.26
CA GLU A 90 17.37 5.94 13.51
C GLU A 90 16.06 6.71 13.21
N HIS A 91 14.97 6.39 13.89
CA HIS A 91 13.61 6.90 13.68
C HIS A 91 12.80 6.31 12.51
N TYR A 92 13.37 5.38 11.75
CA TYR A 92 12.62 4.52 10.83
C TYR A 92 12.40 3.12 11.42
N PHE A 93 11.78 2.23 10.64
CA PHE A 93 11.45 0.87 11.07
C PHE A 93 12.20 -0.16 10.21
N ALA A 94 12.80 -1.16 10.84
CA ALA A 94 13.45 -2.27 10.14
C ALA A 94 12.41 -3.04 9.31
N TRP A 95 12.60 -3.09 7.99
CA TRP A 95 11.58 -3.55 7.05
C TRP A 95 11.21 -5.03 7.20
N SER A 96 12.13 -5.87 7.69
CA SER A 96 11.93 -7.30 7.94
C SER A 96 12.48 -7.72 9.29
N VAL A 97 11.64 -8.38 10.07
CA VAL A 97 11.91 -8.85 11.43
C VAL A 97 11.36 -10.26 11.60
N ASP A 98 12.14 -11.17 12.18
CA ASP A 98 11.69 -12.52 12.54
C ASP A 98 10.54 -12.45 13.58
N PRO A 99 9.57 -13.38 13.60
CA PRO A 99 8.50 -13.42 14.60
C PRO A 99 8.99 -13.39 16.07
N SER A 100 10.23 -13.82 16.35
CA SER A 100 10.87 -13.68 17.66
C SER A 100 11.22 -12.23 18.04
N GLY A 101 11.06 -11.28 17.13
CA GLY A 101 11.43 -9.88 17.28
C GLY A 101 12.89 -9.56 16.91
N LYS A 102 13.63 -10.50 16.30
CA LYS A 102 15.01 -10.27 15.83
C LYS A 102 14.96 -9.65 14.44
N LYS A 103 15.57 -8.48 14.25
CA LYS A 103 15.67 -7.83 12.94
C LYS A 103 16.47 -8.69 11.96
N ASN A 104 15.91 -8.92 10.77
CA ASN A 104 16.60 -9.59 9.65
C ASN A 104 17.45 -8.59 8.85
N ALA A 105 16.99 -7.34 8.80
CA ALA A 105 17.68 -6.24 8.16
C ALA A 105 17.56 -4.97 9.02
N GLU A 106 18.52 -4.06 8.86
CA GLU A 106 18.55 -2.76 9.56
C GLU A 106 18.21 -1.60 8.60
N GLY A 107 17.55 -1.87 7.48
CA GLY A 107 17.07 -0.86 6.52
C GLY A 107 15.55 -0.71 6.59
N PRO A 108 14.99 0.44 6.15
CA PRO A 108 13.54 0.63 6.09
C PRO A 108 12.94 0.35 4.70
N ALA A 109 11.61 0.32 4.61
CA ALA A 109 10.84 0.21 3.37
C ALA A 109 9.75 1.31 3.36
N PRO A 110 9.94 2.42 2.61
CA PRO A 110 9.17 3.66 2.74
C PRO A 110 7.65 3.54 2.62
N ASP A 111 7.14 2.54 1.90
CA ASP A 111 5.72 2.19 1.83
C ASP A 111 5.16 1.84 3.22
N GLY A 112 5.93 1.10 4.03
CA GLY A 112 5.61 0.82 5.42
C GLY A 112 5.44 2.11 6.23
N GLU A 113 6.40 3.03 6.13
CA GLU A 113 6.39 4.30 6.85
C GLU A 113 5.19 5.22 6.50
N GLU A 114 4.83 5.36 5.22
CA GLU A 114 3.68 6.19 4.84
C GLU A 114 2.34 5.58 5.29
N PHE A 115 2.21 4.25 5.26
CA PHE A 115 1.03 3.57 5.78
C PHE A 115 0.96 3.65 7.32
N PHE A 116 2.09 3.56 8.05
CA PHE A 116 2.10 3.82 9.48
C PHE A 116 1.65 5.25 9.79
N ALA A 117 2.17 6.23 9.06
CA ALA A 117 1.82 7.64 9.26
C ALA A 117 0.32 7.87 9.06
N VAL A 118 -0.27 7.38 7.95
CA VAL A 118 -1.71 7.59 7.70
C VAL A 118 -2.57 6.84 8.73
N ALA A 119 -2.21 5.61 9.09
CA ALA A 119 -2.95 4.81 10.05
C ALA A 119 -2.94 5.45 11.46
N LEU A 120 -1.80 5.99 11.89
CA LEU A 120 -1.65 6.73 13.14
C LEU A 120 -2.47 8.04 13.13
N LEU A 121 -2.46 8.79 12.02
CA LEU A 121 -3.29 10.00 11.90
C LEU A 121 -4.79 9.68 11.95
N MET A 122 -5.21 8.60 11.29
CA MET A 122 -6.58 8.11 11.36
C MET A 122 -6.94 7.66 12.78
N ALA A 123 -6.05 6.94 13.47
CA ALA A 123 -6.27 6.48 14.85
C ALA A 123 -6.42 7.66 15.82
N SER A 124 -5.58 8.69 15.69
CA SER A 124 -5.74 9.95 16.43
C SER A 124 -7.11 10.57 16.20
N ASN A 125 -7.56 10.68 14.95
CA ASN A 125 -8.84 11.30 14.63
C ASN A 125 -10.04 10.48 15.10
N ARG A 126 -9.91 9.14 15.15
CA ARG A 126 -10.99 8.22 15.52
C ARG A 126 -11.11 8.01 17.03
N TRP A 127 -9.98 7.86 17.72
CA TRP A 127 -9.94 7.46 19.14
C TRP A 127 -9.26 8.47 20.07
N GLY A 128 -8.63 9.51 19.52
CA GLY A 128 -7.88 10.52 20.26
C GLY A 128 -6.47 10.06 20.65
N ASP A 129 -5.60 11.03 20.90
CA ASP A 129 -4.23 10.79 21.37
C ASP A 129 -4.20 10.48 22.88
N LYS A 130 -3.30 9.57 23.27
CA LYS A 130 -2.94 9.28 24.67
C LYS A 130 -1.45 9.60 24.91
N GLU A 131 -0.86 9.07 25.97
CA GLU A 131 0.56 9.29 26.30
C GLU A 131 1.51 8.30 25.59
N GLY A 132 2.79 8.65 25.53
CA GLY A 132 3.85 7.74 25.08
C GLY A 132 3.76 7.36 23.60
N ILE A 133 3.78 6.06 23.30
CA ILE A 133 3.62 5.57 21.92
C ILE A 133 2.18 5.72 21.40
N TYR A 134 1.19 5.87 22.29
CA TYR A 134 -0.22 6.05 21.92
C TYR A 134 -0.61 7.51 21.64
N ASN A 135 0.37 8.42 21.64
CA ASN A 135 0.19 9.76 21.07
C ASN A 135 0.31 9.66 19.54
N TYR A 136 -0.72 9.12 18.90
CA TYR A 136 -0.65 8.70 17.50
C TYR A 136 -0.34 9.87 16.57
N SER A 137 -0.96 11.04 16.75
CA SER A 137 -0.70 12.20 15.90
C SER A 137 0.72 12.72 16.05
N TYR A 138 1.28 12.72 17.27
CA TYR A 138 2.67 13.07 17.48
C TYR A 138 3.62 12.07 16.80
N ARG A 139 3.36 10.76 16.96
CA ARG A 139 4.18 9.71 16.33
C ARG A 139 4.16 9.80 14.82
N ALA A 140 3.01 10.05 14.21
CA ALA A 140 2.91 10.26 12.77
C ALA A 140 3.67 11.50 12.30
N ARG A 141 3.52 12.64 12.98
CA ARG A 141 4.23 13.88 12.62
C ARG A 141 5.74 13.76 12.76
N GLU A 142 6.22 13.08 13.81
CA GLU A 142 7.64 12.79 13.98
C GLU A 142 8.16 11.91 12.84
N LEU A 143 7.44 10.84 12.49
CA LEU A 143 7.83 9.97 11.39
C LEU A 143 7.94 10.74 10.06
N LEU A 144 6.90 11.51 9.70
CA LEU A 144 6.88 12.34 8.48
C LEU A 144 8.01 13.38 8.47
N LYS A 145 8.32 13.99 9.63
CA LYS A 145 9.46 14.90 9.77
C LYS A 145 10.78 14.19 9.43
N TYR A 146 11.01 12.99 9.96
CA TYR A 146 12.24 12.24 9.63
C TYR A 146 12.26 11.76 8.18
N CYS A 147 11.12 11.42 7.59
CA CYS A 147 10.98 11.09 6.16
C CYS A 147 11.52 12.21 5.25
N LEU A 148 11.37 13.49 5.64
CA LEU A 148 11.81 14.64 4.84
C LEU A 148 13.16 15.22 5.26
N HIS A 149 13.48 15.21 6.56
CA HIS A 149 14.59 16.02 7.09
C HIS A 149 15.86 15.23 7.41
N LYS A 150 15.89 13.91 7.22
CA LYS A 150 17.16 13.17 7.22
C LYS A 150 18.03 13.58 6.03
N GLY A 151 19.33 13.72 6.26
CA GLY A 151 20.30 14.24 5.30
C GLY A 151 20.40 15.78 5.27
N THR A 152 19.42 16.49 5.86
CA THR A 152 19.41 17.96 5.91
C THR A 152 19.47 18.50 7.34
N LYS A 153 18.57 18.06 8.23
CA LYS A 153 18.54 18.44 9.65
C LYS A 153 18.97 17.31 10.59
N TYR A 154 18.87 16.05 10.14
CA TYR A 154 19.19 14.86 10.91
C TYR A 154 20.15 13.93 10.15
N PRO A 155 20.94 13.07 10.83
CA PRO A 155 21.75 12.06 10.15
C PRO A 155 20.91 11.04 9.37
N GLY A 156 21.43 10.58 8.24
CA GLY A 156 20.81 9.60 7.35
C GLY A 156 20.38 10.19 6.01
N HIS A 157 19.46 9.52 5.32
CA HIS A 157 18.89 9.94 4.05
C HIS A 157 17.36 10.08 4.16
N SER A 158 16.78 11.03 3.45
CA SER A 158 15.32 11.20 3.36
C SER A 158 14.70 10.10 2.50
N MET A 159 13.46 9.71 2.83
CA MET A 159 12.66 8.78 2.02
C MET A 159 12.04 9.43 0.78
N TRP A 160 11.98 10.76 0.75
CA TRP A 160 11.61 11.53 -0.44
C TRP A 160 12.83 12.21 -1.03
N ASN A 161 12.91 12.22 -2.36
CA ASN A 161 13.80 13.13 -3.05
C ASN A 161 13.22 14.56 -2.94
N LEU A 162 14.00 15.46 -2.35
CA LEU A 162 13.53 16.81 -2.02
C LEU A 162 13.44 17.75 -3.23
N GLU A 163 13.99 17.36 -4.38
CA GLU A 163 13.96 18.15 -5.62
C GLU A 163 12.74 17.84 -6.46
N ASN A 164 12.46 16.55 -6.73
CA ASN A 164 11.31 16.11 -7.54
C ASN A 164 10.06 15.73 -6.71
N LYS A 165 10.20 15.61 -5.38
CA LYS A 165 9.12 15.32 -4.41
C LYS A 165 8.57 13.90 -4.56
N TYR A 166 9.33 13.01 -5.19
CA TYR A 166 8.99 11.60 -5.30
C TYR A 166 9.47 10.85 -4.05
N ILE A 167 8.65 9.90 -3.60
CA ILE A 167 9.13 8.87 -2.68
C ILE A 167 10.22 8.07 -3.39
N LYS A 168 11.18 7.55 -2.64
CA LYS A 168 12.25 6.68 -3.13
C LYS A 168 11.90 5.23 -2.84
N PHE A 169 12.53 4.31 -3.56
CA PHE A 169 12.43 2.89 -3.22
C PHE A 169 13.02 2.59 -1.82
N VAL A 170 14.23 3.11 -1.55
CA VAL A 170 14.83 3.15 -0.20
C VAL A 170 15.58 4.48 -0.05
N PRO A 171 15.89 4.95 1.17
CA PRO A 171 16.48 6.29 1.36
C PRO A 171 17.78 6.55 0.57
N GLU A 172 18.60 5.51 0.39
CA GLU A 172 19.95 5.57 -0.20
C GLU A 172 19.98 5.61 -1.73
N VAL A 173 18.86 5.35 -2.42
CA VAL A 173 18.83 5.26 -3.90
C VAL A 173 18.11 6.44 -4.53
N GLU A 174 18.35 6.68 -5.81
CA GLU A 174 17.71 7.74 -6.59
C GLU A 174 16.86 7.16 -7.74
N PHE A 175 15.97 6.24 -7.35
CA PHE A 175 14.89 5.71 -8.18
C PHE A 175 13.70 5.38 -7.25
N THR A 176 12.55 5.05 -7.84
CA THR A 176 11.29 4.84 -7.10
C THR A 176 10.64 3.50 -7.44
N ASP A 177 9.58 3.20 -6.69
CA ASP A 177 8.61 2.15 -6.96
C ASP A 177 7.25 2.81 -7.22
N PRO A 178 6.62 2.65 -8.41
CA PRO A 178 5.32 3.26 -8.70
C PRO A 178 4.20 2.88 -7.73
N SER A 179 4.29 1.72 -7.08
CA SER A 179 3.33 1.28 -6.07
C SER A 179 3.44 2.04 -4.75
N TYR A 180 4.54 2.75 -4.51
CA TYR A 180 4.73 3.54 -3.29
C TYR A 180 4.17 4.96 -3.43
N HIS A 181 3.76 5.37 -4.62
CA HIS A 181 3.17 6.70 -4.82
C HIS A 181 1.71 6.71 -4.38
N THR A 182 1.45 7.26 -3.18
CA THR A 182 0.11 7.41 -2.58
C THR A 182 -0.29 8.88 -2.45
N PRO A 183 -0.56 9.59 -3.57
CA PRO A 183 -0.86 11.04 -3.54
C PRO A 183 -2.03 11.41 -2.62
N HIS A 184 -2.97 10.50 -2.41
CA HIS A 184 -4.08 10.67 -1.48
C HIS A 184 -3.66 10.66 -0.01
N PHE A 185 -2.60 9.94 0.37
CA PHE A 185 -2.00 10.08 1.70
C PHE A 185 -1.25 11.40 1.83
N TYR A 186 -0.58 11.85 0.77
CA TYR A 186 0.16 13.12 0.80
C TYR A 186 -0.78 14.32 0.95
N GLU A 187 -2.01 14.24 0.41
CA GLU A 187 -3.07 15.21 0.71
C GLU A 187 -3.40 15.24 2.21
N ILE A 188 -3.50 14.08 2.87
CA ILE A 188 -3.68 13.99 4.34
C ILE A 188 -2.46 14.59 5.06
N PHE A 189 -1.24 14.23 4.65
CA PHE A 189 -0.02 14.74 5.28
C PHE A 189 0.08 16.27 5.16
N SER A 190 -0.38 16.85 4.05
CA SER A 190 -0.45 18.30 3.85
C SER A 190 -1.35 19.04 4.85
N LEU A 191 -2.26 18.32 5.52
CA LEU A 191 -3.16 18.88 6.54
C LEU A 191 -2.67 18.59 7.95
N TYR A 192 -2.09 17.40 8.19
CA TYR A 192 -1.82 16.89 9.53
C TYR A 192 -0.33 16.82 9.91
N SER A 193 0.60 17.03 8.97
CA SER A 193 2.03 17.16 9.28
C SER A 193 2.34 18.44 10.08
N TYR A 194 3.59 18.57 10.53
CA TYR A 194 4.12 19.85 10.99
C TYR A 194 3.95 20.94 9.92
N GLU A 195 3.65 22.17 10.35
CA GLU A 195 3.24 23.27 9.48
C GLU A 195 4.27 23.61 8.41
N GLU A 196 5.56 23.52 8.76
CA GLU A 196 6.68 23.77 7.83
C GLU A 196 6.72 22.78 6.65
N ASP A 197 6.17 21.57 6.81
CA ASP A 197 6.25 20.48 5.82
C ASP A 197 4.98 20.37 4.98
N ARG A 198 3.89 21.04 5.37
CA ARG A 198 2.58 20.92 4.70
C ARG A 198 2.65 21.31 3.22
N LYS A 199 3.44 22.33 2.89
CA LYS A 199 3.64 22.76 1.51
C LYS A 199 4.33 21.67 0.69
N PHE A 200 5.37 21.02 1.24
CA PHE A 200 6.06 19.93 0.57
C PHE A 200 5.10 18.78 0.26
N TRP A 201 4.29 18.35 1.24
CA TRP A 201 3.34 17.26 1.04
C TRP A 201 2.27 17.58 -0.01
N LYS A 202 1.81 18.83 -0.08
CA LYS A 202 0.89 19.27 -1.13
C LYS A 202 1.52 19.23 -2.52
N GLU A 203 2.79 19.61 -2.64
CA GLU A 203 3.57 19.47 -3.87
C GLU A 203 3.81 18.00 -4.22
N ALA A 204 4.20 17.15 -3.25
CA ALA A 204 4.39 15.72 -3.43
C ALA A 204 3.14 14.98 -3.91
N ALA A 205 1.95 15.37 -3.43
CA ALA A 205 0.68 14.86 -3.93
C ALA A 205 0.47 15.17 -5.42
N THR A 206 0.86 16.37 -5.85
CA THR A 206 0.74 16.82 -7.25
C THR A 206 1.76 16.10 -8.12
N GLU A 207 3.02 16.11 -7.70
CA GLU A 207 4.13 15.50 -8.42
C GLU A 207 3.96 13.98 -8.56
N SER A 208 3.45 13.29 -7.54
CA SER A 208 3.19 11.85 -7.61
C SER A 208 2.09 11.50 -8.61
N ARG A 209 1.03 12.30 -8.74
CA ARG A 209 0.02 12.10 -9.81
C ARG A 209 0.66 12.23 -11.19
N LEU A 210 1.50 13.25 -11.39
CA LEU A 210 2.23 13.46 -12.64
C LEU A 210 3.23 12.33 -12.94
N PHE A 211 3.90 11.80 -11.92
CA PHE A 211 4.76 10.63 -12.07
C PHE A 211 3.97 9.39 -12.51
N LEU A 212 2.83 9.11 -11.87
CA LEU A 212 2.00 7.95 -12.20
C LEU A 212 1.47 7.99 -13.65
N GLU A 213 1.26 9.17 -14.24
CA GLU A 213 0.91 9.29 -15.66
C GLU A 213 2.03 8.79 -16.59
N LYS A 214 3.29 8.98 -16.18
CA LYS A 214 4.48 8.50 -16.91
C LYS A 214 4.69 7.00 -16.68
N ALA A 215 4.61 6.55 -15.43
CA ALA A 215 4.95 5.19 -15.02
C ALA A 215 3.93 4.14 -15.48
N LEU A 216 2.63 4.49 -15.54
CA LEU A 216 1.62 3.61 -16.11
C LEU A 216 1.71 3.69 -17.65
N HIS A 217 1.97 2.57 -18.29
CA HIS A 217 2.18 2.49 -19.73
C HIS A 217 0.93 2.94 -20.52
N PRO A 218 1.09 3.77 -21.57
CA PRO A 218 -0.03 4.39 -22.25
C PRO A 218 -0.92 3.45 -23.03
N GLU A 219 -0.55 2.21 -23.35
CA GLU A 219 -1.45 1.30 -24.08
C GLU A 219 -2.05 0.20 -23.20
N THR A 220 -1.30 -0.23 -22.18
CA THR A 220 -1.63 -1.38 -21.34
C THR A 220 -2.11 -0.98 -19.95
N GLY A 221 -1.74 0.21 -19.48
CA GLY A 221 -1.99 0.62 -18.10
C GLY A 221 -1.17 -0.16 -17.06
N LEU A 222 -0.09 -0.84 -17.47
CA LEU A 222 0.82 -1.53 -16.55
C LEU A 222 1.96 -0.62 -16.13
N SER A 223 2.44 -0.75 -14.90
CA SER A 223 3.70 -0.16 -14.41
C SER A 223 4.73 -1.24 -14.11
N ALA A 224 6.00 -0.88 -14.03
CA ALA A 224 7.04 -1.78 -13.52
C ALA A 224 7.01 -1.79 -11.98
N GLU A 225 7.68 -2.77 -11.36
CA GLU A 225 7.95 -2.76 -9.92
C GLU A 225 8.93 -1.62 -9.62
N TYR A 226 10.14 -1.62 -10.20
CA TYR A 226 11.08 -0.51 -10.05
C TYR A 226 11.14 0.38 -11.29
N SER A 227 11.14 1.69 -11.05
CA SER A 227 11.14 2.72 -12.07
C SER A 227 12.17 3.80 -11.79
N ASP A 228 12.80 4.32 -12.84
CA ASP A 228 13.47 5.61 -12.75
C ASP A 228 12.44 6.74 -12.52
N TYR A 229 12.91 7.97 -12.27
CA TYR A 229 12.02 9.11 -12.03
C TYR A 229 11.31 9.64 -13.28
N ASP A 230 11.67 9.14 -14.47
CA ASP A 230 10.98 9.43 -15.73
C ASP A 230 9.84 8.44 -16.02
N GLY A 231 9.66 7.42 -15.17
CA GLY A 231 8.63 6.40 -15.30
C GLY A 231 9.05 5.17 -16.10
N ASN A 232 10.33 5.06 -16.48
CA ASN A 232 10.83 3.92 -17.25
C ASN A 232 11.18 2.76 -16.32
N PRO A 233 10.92 1.51 -16.74
CA PRO A 233 11.36 0.33 -16.00
C PRO A 233 12.88 0.30 -15.81
N MET A 234 13.31 -0.10 -14.62
CA MET A 234 14.72 -0.31 -14.30
C MET A 234 15.23 -1.63 -14.90
N LEU A 235 15.52 -1.64 -16.20
CA LEU A 235 15.85 -2.86 -16.98
C LEU A 235 17.07 -3.66 -16.48
N ASP A 236 18.02 -3.00 -15.82
CA ASP A 236 19.23 -3.64 -15.28
C ASP A 236 19.04 -4.17 -13.84
N THR A 237 17.80 -4.35 -13.40
CA THR A 237 17.44 -4.86 -12.06
C THR A 237 16.62 -6.15 -12.15
N GLU A 238 16.37 -6.78 -11.00
CA GLU A 238 15.51 -7.97 -10.92
C GLU A 238 14.00 -7.64 -10.98
N HIS A 239 13.64 -6.35 -10.99
CA HIS A 239 12.27 -5.84 -10.87
C HIS A 239 11.80 -4.93 -12.04
N PRO A 240 12.08 -5.23 -13.33
CA PRO A 240 11.73 -4.36 -14.46
C PRO A 240 10.32 -4.60 -15.01
N HIS A 241 9.53 -5.50 -14.42
CA HIS A 241 8.30 -6.02 -15.00
C HIS A 241 7.06 -5.62 -14.19
N PHE A 242 5.89 -5.81 -14.78
CA PHE A 242 4.63 -5.74 -14.05
C PHE A 242 4.48 -7.02 -13.20
N TYR A 243 4.76 -6.87 -11.92
CA TYR A 243 4.66 -7.97 -10.96
C TYR A 243 4.13 -7.49 -9.61
N SER A 244 4.39 -8.24 -8.54
CA SER A 244 3.67 -8.19 -7.27
C SER A 244 3.48 -6.77 -6.76
N ASP A 245 4.54 -5.97 -6.70
CA ASP A 245 4.46 -4.60 -6.17
C ASP A 245 3.58 -3.70 -7.04
N SER A 246 3.72 -3.79 -8.36
CA SER A 246 2.99 -2.99 -9.36
C SER A 246 1.48 -3.16 -9.30
N TYR A 247 0.97 -4.24 -8.70
CA TYR A 247 -0.48 -4.49 -8.60
C TYR A 247 -1.19 -3.38 -7.83
N ARG A 248 -0.52 -2.79 -6.83
CA ARG A 248 -1.06 -1.70 -6.01
C ARG A 248 -1.14 -0.36 -6.75
N THR A 249 -0.38 -0.16 -7.82
CA THR A 249 -0.33 1.14 -8.51
C THR A 249 -1.73 1.58 -8.99
N VAL A 250 -2.50 0.68 -9.58
CA VAL A 250 -3.88 0.99 -10.02
C VAL A 250 -4.88 1.12 -8.87
N LEU A 251 -4.67 0.40 -7.76
CA LEU A 251 -5.44 0.58 -6.54
C LEU A 251 -5.21 1.99 -5.96
N ASN A 252 -3.96 2.44 -5.87
CA ASN A 252 -3.62 3.78 -5.35
C ASN A 252 -4.23 4.90 -6.20
N VAL A 253 -4.18 4.78 -7.53
CA VAL A 253 -4.85 5.71 -8.46
C VAL A 253 -6.36 5.70 -8.26
N THR A 254 -6.95 4.53 -8.02
CA THR A 254 -8.38 4.38 -7.76
C THR A 254 -8.78 5.12 -6.49
N ILE A 255 -8.07 4.89 -5.38
CA ILE A 255 -8.38 5.55 -4.10
C ILE A 255 -8.18 7.06 -4.21
N ASP A 256 -7.10 7.52 -4.86
CA ASP A 256 -6.89 8.95 -5.10
C ASP A 256 -8.01 9.59 -5.92
N THR A 257 -8.52 8.87 -6.93
CA THR A 257 -9.67 9.34 -7.70
C THR A 257 -10.91 9.49 -6.83
N LEU A 258 -11.20 8.49 -6.00
CA LEU A 258 -12.38 8.50 -5.13
C LEU A 258 -12.33 9.62 -4.08
N TRP A 259 -11.16 9.97 -3.57
CA TRP A 259 -11.02 10.95 -2.48
C TRP A 259 -10.76 12.36 -3.00
N ASN A 260 -10.03 12.51 -4.11
CA ASN A 260 -9.52 13.79 -4.59
C ASN A 260 -10.01 14.17 -6.00
N GLY A 261 -10.89 13.38 -6.61
CA GLY A 261 -11.52 13.69 -7.90
C GLY A 261 -10.75 13.20 -9.14
N GLY A 262 -9.54 12.67 -8.95
CA GLY A 262 -8.77 11.97 -9.98
C GLY A 262 -8.17 12.86 -11.07
N ASN A 263 -7.54 12.18 -12.03
CA ASN A 263 -6.87 12.79 -13.19
C ASN A 263 -7.35 12.06 -14.45
N GLU A 264 -7.71 12.81 -15.50
CA GLU A 264 -8.31 12.22 -16.72
C GLU A 264 -7.39 11.19 -17.40
N GLU A 265 -6.08 11.45 -17.43
CA GLU A 265 -5.12 10.53 -18.04
C GLU A 265 -4.96 9.26 -17.20
N LEU A 266 -4.90 9.39 -15.88
CA LEU A 266 -4.88 8.26 -14.96
C LEU A 266 -6.16 7.41 -15.06
N LEU A 267 -7.33 8.03 -15.23
CA LEU A 267 -8.58 7.29 -15.47
C LEU A 267 -8.50 6.45 -16.76
N LYS A 268 -7.92 7.01 -17.83
CA LYS A 268 -7.66 6.24 -19.07
C LYS A 268 -6.67 5.10 -18.86
N ARG A 269 -5.66 5.27 -17.99
CA ARG A 269 -4.74 4.18 -17.60
C ARG A 269 -5.50 3.03 -16.92
N LEU A 270 -6.45 3.34 -16.02
CA LEU A 270 -7.30 2.31 -15.40
C LEU A 270 -8.15 1.54 -16.42
N GLU A 271 -8.73 2.24 -17.40
CA GLU A 271 -9.51 1.60 -18.48
C GLU A 271 -8.65 0.64 -19.32
N ARG A 272 -7.43 1.08 -19.66
CA ARG A 272 -6.43 0.28 -20.39
C ARG A 272 -6.01 -0.94 -19.60
N HIS A 273 -5.80 -0.78 -18.29
CA HIS A 273 -5.45 -1.88 -17.39
C HIS A 273 -6.53 -2.96 -17.36
N GLN A 274 -7.80 -2.59 -17.17
CA GLN A 274 -8.91 -3.55 -17.29
C GLN A 274 -8.95 -4.22 -18.66
N ASN A 275 -8.79 -3.44 -19.74
CA ASN A 275 -8.85 -3.97 -21.10
C ASN A 275 -7.68 -4.91 -21.44
N PHE A 276 -6.48 -4.66 -20.89
CA PHE A 276 -5.33 -5.52 -21.07
C PHE A 276 -5.63 -6.93 -20.56
N PHE A 277 -6.10 -7.07 -19.32
CA PHE A 277 -6.41 -8.37 -18.72
C PHE A 277 -7.72 -9.01 -19.21
N MET A 278 -8.54 -8.30 -20.00
CA MET A 278 -9.62 -8.95 -20.75
C MET A 278 -9.09 -9.87 -21.85
N ASN A 279 -7.88 -9.59 -22.36
CA ASN A 279 -7.31 -10.26 -23.52
C ASN A 279 -6.03 -11.05 -23.17
N ASN A 280 -5.57 -10.96 -21.93
CA ASN A 280 -4.32 -11.51 -21.45
C ASN A 280 -4.53 -12.33 -20.18
N ASP A 281 -3.60 -13.24 -19.90
CA ASP A 281 -3.74 -14.20 -18.82
C ASP A 281 -3.33 -13.56 -17.49
N ILE A 282 -4.21 -13.61 -16.50
CA ILE A 282 -3.92 -13.11 -15.15
C ILE A 282 -2.84 -13.92 -14.44
N ASP A 283 -2.52 -15.13 -14.91
CA ASP A 283 -1.48 -15.98 -14.33
C ASP A 283 -0.08 -15.68 -14.89
N ALA A 284 0.07 -14.65 -15.74
CA ALA A 284 1.34 -14.31 -16.38
C ALA A 284 2.00 -13.05 -15.83
N ILE A 285 3.32 -13.03 -15.98
CA ILE A 285 4.18 -11.87 -15.78
C ILE A 285 4.38 -11.19 -17.13
N TYR A 286 4.28 -9.86 -17.15
CA TYR A 286 4.38 -9.05 -18.36
C TYR A 286 5.43 -7.95 -18.20
N ALA A 287 6.13 -7.60 -19.29
CA ALA A 287 6.73 -6.28 -19.39
C ALA A 287 5.63 -5.22 -19.46
N ILE A 288 5.97 -3.96 -19.18
CA ILE A 288 4.96 -2.89 -19.11
C ILE A 288 4.26 -2.63 -20.45
N ASP A 289 4.91 -2.94 -21.57
CA ASP A 289 4.33 -2.82 -22.91
C ASP A 289 3.42 -4.01 -23.29
N GLY A 290 3.31 -5.01 -22.41
CA GLY A 290 2.47 -6.19 -22.58
C GLY A 290 3.20 -7.41 -23.14
N GLU A 291 4.53 -7.36 -23.35
CA GLU A 291 5.29 -8.54 -23.72
C GLU A 291 5.20 -9.61 -22.62
N PHE A 292 4.89 -10.84 -23.01
CA PHE A 292 4.87 -11.98 -22.09
C PHE A 292 6.29 -12.32 -21.61
N ILE A 293 6.47 -12.41 -20.28
CA ILE A 293 7.75 -12.77 -19.67
C ILE A 293 7.75 -14.23 -19.22
N SER A 294 6.85 -14.59 -18.30
CA SER A 294 6.84 -15.92 -17.70
C SER A 294 5.53 -16.21 -16.96
N LYS A 295 5.43 -17.43 -16.40
CA LYS A 295 4.34 -17.93 -15.55
C LYS A 295 4.89 -18.88 -14.47
N PRO A 296 4.18 -19.10 -13.36
CA PRO A 296 2.93 -18.43 -12.95
C PRO A 296 3.19 -17.08 -12.26
N THR A 297 2.13 -16.28 -12.06
CA THR A 297 2.20 -15.15 -11.13
C THR A 297 2.15 -15.65 -9.69
N LEU A 298 2.86 -14.98 -8.78
CA LEU A 298 2.87 -15.36 -7.38
C LEU A 298 1.56 -15.02 -6.67
N HIS A 299 0.88 -13.92 -7.03
CA HIS A 299 -0.27 -13.38 -6.31
C HIS A 299 -1.49 -13.09 -7.22
N PRO A 300 -2.11 -14.11 -7.81
CA PRO A 300 -3.19 -13.94 -8.79
C PRO A 300 -4.50 -13.41 -8.19
N VAL A 301 -4.78 -13.68 -6.91
CA VAL A 301 -5.99 -13.18 -6.24
C VAL A 301 -5.85 -11.69 -5.95
N GLY A 302 -4.66 -11.26 -5.50
CA GLY A 302 -4.33 -9.86 -5.32
C GLY A 302 -4.42 -9.07 -6.61
N LEU A 303 -3.91 -9.63 -7.73
CA LEU A 303 -4.05 -9.01 -9.05
C LEU A 303 -5.51 -8.86 -9.49
N VAL A 304 -6.34 -9.91 -9.33
CA VAL A 304 -7.78 -9.80 -9.65
C VAL A 304 -8.46 -8.73 -8.81
N ALA A 305 -8.12 -8.65 -7.51
CA ALA A 305 -8.68 -7.65 -6.60
C ALA A 305 -8.35 -6.22 -7.06
N THR A 306 -7.09 -5.93 -7.36
CA THR A 306 -6.66 -4.56 -7.75
C THR A 306 -7.14 -4.18 -9.15
N ILE A 307 -7.28 -5.13 -10.09
CA ILE A 307 -7.95 -4.85 -11.37
C ILE A 307 -9.41 -4.48 -11.10
N ALA A 308 -10.13 -5.24 -10.26
CA ALA A 308 -11.53 -4.98 -9.98
C ALA A 308 -11.77 -3.68 -9.21
N SER A 309 -10.87 -3.28 -8.30
CA SER A 309 -11.00 -2.02 -7.56
C SER A 309 -11.10 -0.82 -8.50
N THR A 310 -10.42 -0.86 -9.65
CA THR A 310 -10.47 0.22 -10.66
C THR A 310 -11.89 0.58 -11.10
N ALA A 311 -12.82 -0.37 -11.09
CA ALA A 311 -14.22 -0.14 -11.41
C ALA A 311 -14.91 0.87 -10.46
N ALA A 312 -14.37 1.11 -9.28
CA ALA A 312 -14.86 2.16 -8.38
C ALA A 312 -14.55 3.57 -8.92
N ALA A 313 -13.42 3.76 -9.59
CA ALA A 313 -13.03 5.02 -10.22
C ALA A 313 -13.64 5.19 -11.62
N ILE A 314 -13.82 4.10 -12.37
CA ILE A 314 -14.37 4.07 -13.74
C ILE A 314 -15.64 3.22 -13.87
N PRO A 315 -16.70 3.47 -13.10
CA PRO A 315 -17.85 2.56 -13.00
C PRO A 315 -18.67 2.44 -14.29
N GLU A 316 -18.57 3.41 -15.20
CA GLU A 316 -19.27 3.40 -16.49
C GLU A 316 -18.46 2.72 -17.61
N TYR A 317 -17.21 2.32 -17.35
CA TYR A 317 -16.38 1.66 -18.34
C TYR A 317 -16.93 0.27 -18.66
N LYS A 318 -16.90 -0.11 -19.95
CA LYS A 318 -17.57 -1.30 -20.50
C LYS A 318 -17.17 -2.63 -19.82
N HIS A 319 -15.98 -2.70 -19.22
CA HIS A 319 -15.47 -3.92 -18.56
C HIS A 319 -15.63 -3.90 -17.03
N SER A 320 -16.08 -2.79 -16.43
CA SER A 320 -16.12 -2.62 -14.98
C SER A 320 -17.04 -3.62 -14.28
N LYS A 321 -18.21 -3.93 -14.84
CA LYS A 321 -19.10 -4.96 -14.29
C LYS A 321 -18.46 -6.34 -14.31
N TYR A 322 -17.76 -6.70 -15.40
CA TYR A 322 -17.11 -8.00 -15.51
C TYR A 322 -16.06 -8.20 -14.40
N TRP A 323 -15.22 -7.19 -14.15
CA TRP A 323 -14.18 -7.30 -13.13
C TRP A 323 -14.75 -7.31 -11.72
N ILE A 324 -15.79 -6.52 -11.44
CA ILE A 324 -16.52 -6.59 -10.18
C ILE A 324 -17.12 -7.98 -9.95
N ASP A 325 -17.73 -8.58 -10.97
CA ASP A 325 -18.31 -9.92 -10.87
C ASP A 325 -17.23 -10.99 -10.70
N ARG A 326 -16.11 -10.86 -11.40
CA ARG A 326 -14.97 -11.76 -11.23
C ARG A 326 -14.43 -11.71 -9.81
N PHE A 327 -14.22 -10.52 -9.26
CA PHE A 327 -13.71 -10.34 -7.90
C PHE A 327 -14.71 -10.83 -6.85
N TRP A 328 -16.00 -10.52 -7.01
CA TRP A 328 -17.04 -11.02 -6.10
C TRP A 328 -17.08 -12.55 -6.00
N ASN A 329 -16.83 -13.24 -7.12
CA ASN A 329 -16.77 -14.70 -7.19
C ASN A 329 -15.37 -15.27 -6.89
N THR A 330 -14.38 -14.43 -6.61
CA THR A 330 -13.04 -14.85 -6.19
C THR A 330 -13.00 -14.96 -4.67
N PRO A 331 -12.72 -16.13 -4.09
CA PRO A 331 -12.55 -16.26 -2.64
C PRO A 331 -11.22 -15.64 -2.19
N LEU A 332 -11.09 -15.39 -0.89
CA LEU A 332 -9.79 -15.12 -0.28
C LEU A 332 -8.87 -16.33 -0.49
N ARG A 333 -7.56 -16.09 -0.56
CA ARG A 333 -6.55 -17.12 -0.73
C ARG A 333 -6.30 -17.83 0.60
N GLU A 334 -6.11 -19.14 0.56
CA GLU A 334 -5.95 -19.97 1.78
C GLU A 334 -4.57 -20.63 1.92
N ASP A 335 -3.79 -20.73 0.83
CA ASP A 335 -2.48 -21.39 0.86
C ASP A 335 -1.40 -20.54 1.57
N ASP A 336 -0.16 -21.03 1.59
CA ASP A 336 0.96 -20.36 2.27
C ASP A 336 1.37 -19.01 1.65
N ARG A 337 0.81 -18.61 0.50
CA ARG A 337 1.07 -17.33 -0.17
C ARG A 337 -0.08 -16.33 -0.01
N ARG A 338 -1.03 -16.61 0.88
CA ARG A 338 -2.23 -15.80 1.11
C ARG A 338 -2.00 -14.39 1.66
N TYR A 339 -0.90 -14.13 2.35
CA TYR A 339 -0.62 -12.86 3.02
C TYR A 339 -0.85 -11.64 2.10
N TYR A 340 -0.17 -11.60 0.96
CA TYR A 340 -0.19 -10.43 0.08
C TYR A 340 -1.53 -10.35 -0.69
N ASP A 341 -1.99 -11.48 -1.23
CA ASP A 341 -3.27 -11.58 -1.92
C ASP A 341 -4.44 -11.09 -1.05
N ASN A 342 -4.47 -11.49 0.22
CA ASN A 342 -5.59 -11.17 1.11
C ASN A 342 -5.55 -9.72 1.60
N PHE A 343 -4.38 -9.10 1.71
CA PHE A 343 -4.31 -7.65 1.93
C PHE A 343 -4.81 -6.85 0.73
N LEU A 344 -4.38 -7.19 -0.49
CA LEU A 344 -4.89 -6.54 -1.70
C LEU A 344 -6.39 -6.79 -1.90
N TYR A 345 -6.86 -7.99 -1.57
CA TYR A 345 -8.29 -8.30 -1.51
C TYR A 345 -9.00 -7.35 -0.56
N ALA A 346 -8.52 -7.23 0.68
CA ALA A 346 -9.16 -6.44 1.72
C ALA A 346 -9.23 -4.95 1.38
N PHE A 347 -8.18 -4.37 0.79
CA PHE A 347 -8.19 -2.94 0.41
C PHE A 347 -8.97 -2.66 -0.88
N SER A 348 -9.11 -3.64 -1.77
CA SER A 348 -9.87 -3.51 -3.01
C SER A 348 -11.39 -3.61 -2.80
N PHE A 349 -11.81 -4.36 -1.77
CA PHE A 349 -13.21 -4.59 -1.42
C PHE A 349 -13.82 -3.41 -0.66
#